data_AF-A0A8C2JCY1-F1
#
_entry.id   AF-A0A8C2JCY1-F1
#
_cell.length_a   1.000
_cell.length_b   1.000
_cell.length_c   1.000
_cell.angle_alpha   90.00
_cell.angle_beta   90.00
_cell.angle_gamma   90.00
#
_symmetry.space_group_name_H-M   'P 1'
#
loop_
_entity.id
_entity.type
_entity.pdbx_description
1 polymer ?
#
loop_
_entity_poly.entity_id
_entity_poly.type
_entity_poly.pdbx_seq_one_letter_code
_entity_poly.pdbx_strand_id
1 'polypeptide(L)'
;MKISFSNRLLQEEQETDVTLCVGSAVRLKAHRAVLLARAPHLLQGTEAATPVIHLQGTEPAALKDFIQYIMTFSSQHYMLWHCYSFCLISVCLLGLEHLEPASGLGADLLALYQRADMSDISIQVADRVFSAHRAILCARSEYFRAMLCGSWMESLCQCITLQGLGPDEMEILLHFMYGAIVDFPPGTNVSQVVLAADMLGLEGLKDVAEMVLTRDYCRFFPKPVDGVQRSILECLAITHSIGLQDLYCSCVRWVAEHFVKCWSERNFALLPPELQRDCLNTITKNMVCNTQTHICFLLWWGLPFDFVFILI
;
A
#
# COMPACT_ATOMS: atom_id res chain seq x y z
N MET A 1 -2.20 9.31 6.96
CA MET A 1 -1.69 9.19 5.58
C MET A 1 -2.52 10.10 4.69
N LYS A 2 -1.96 11.19 4.14
CA LYS A 2 -2.71 12.05 3.22
C LYS A 2 -3.09 11.22 2.01
N ILE A 3 -4.36 11.25 1.62
CA ILE A 3 -4.91 10.65 0.40
C ILE A 3 -4.27 11.36 -0.81
N SER A 4 -3.02 10.98 -1.10
CA SER A 4 -2.26 11.35 -2.30
C SER A 4 -2.62 10.42 -3.47
N PHE A 5 -3.37 9.36 -3.18
CA PHE A 5 -3.75 8.28 -4.09
C PHE A 5 -4.45 8.77 -5.36
N SER A 6 -5.51 9.55 -5.22
CA SER A 6 -6.22 10.13 -6.37
C SER A 6 -5.44 11.28 -7.00
N ASN A 7 -4.62 12.01 -6.24
CA ASN A 7 -3.96 13.21 -6.73
C ASN A 7 -2.95 12.96 -7.87
N ARG A 8 -2.28 11.80 -7.96
CA ARG A 8 -1.38 11.54 -9.11
C ARG A 8 -2.13 11.33 -10.44
N LEU A 9 -3.24 10.59 -10.42
CA LEU A 9 -4.14 10.47 -11.58
C LEU A 9 -4.76 11.82 -12.00
N LEU A 10 -4.86 12.77 -11.05
CA LEU A 10 -5.46 14.09 -11.23
C LEU A 10 -4.45 15.18 -11.63
N GLN A 11 -3.19 15.10 -11.18
CA GLN A 11 -2.21 16.19 -11.30
C GLN A 11 -1.30 16.03 -12.52
N GLU A 12 -1.10 14.81 -12.99
CA GLU A 12 -0.25 14.55 -14.14
C GLU A 12 -1.15 14.32 -15.35
N GLU A 13 -1.25 15.28 -16.27
CA GLU A 13 -1.79 15.09 -17.64
C GLU A 13 -0.98 14.06 -18.47
N GLN A 14 -0.12 13.28 -17.81
CA GLN A 14 0.78 12.29 -18.35
C GLN A 14 -0.05 11.05 -18.77
N GLU A 15 0.26 10.48 -19.92
CA GLU A 15 -0.26 9.16 -20.35
C GLU A 15 -1.79 9.05 -20.52
N THR A 16 -2.46 10.17 -20.80
CA THR A 16 -3.86 10.16 -21.21
C THR A 16 -4.03 9.50 -22.58
N ASP A 17 -4.93 8.52 -22.67
CA ASP A 17 -5.15 7.65 -23.83
C ASP A 17 -6.34 8.12 -24.69
N VAL A 18 -7.10 9.12 -24.23
CA VAL A 18 -8.22 9.70 -24.97
C VAL A 18 -8.25 11.23 -24.90
N THR A 19 -8.57 11.85 -26.03
CA THR A 19 -8.82 13.29 -26.14
C THR A 19 -10.29 13.55 -26.45
N LEU A 20 -10.99 14.23 -25.55
CA LEU A 20 -12.35 14.72 -25.74
C LEU A 20 -12.30 16.07 -26.48
N CYS A 21 -12.95 16.17 -27.63
CA CYS A 21 -13.07 17.40 -28.41
C CYS A 21 -14.49 17.97 -28.33
N VAL A 22 -14.62 19.24 -27.92
CA VAL A 22 -15.88 20.00 -27.96
C VAL A 22 -15.72 21.18 -28.93
N GLY A 23 -16.47 21.16 -30.03
CA GLY A 23 -16.36 22.15 -31.09
C GLY A 23 -14.95 22.18 -31.73
N SER A 24 -14.54 23.34 -32.24
CA SER A 24 -13.23 23.53 -32.89
C SER A 24 -12.11 23.96 -31.93
N ALA A 25 -12.43 24.35 -30.69
CA ALA A 25 -11.50 25.07 -29.81
C ALA A 25 -11.06 24.30 -28.55
N VAL A 26 -11.85 23.33 -28.04
CA VAL A 26 -11.55 22.70 -26.75
C VAL A 26 -11.16 21.23 -26.93
N ARG A 27 -9.94 20.91 -26.49
CA ARG A 27 -9.40 19.56 -26.42
C ARG A 27 -9.03 19.29 -24.97
N LEU A 28 -9.62 18.23 -24.40
CA LEU A 28 -9.33 17.78 -23.04
C LEU A 28 -8.77 16.38 -23.08
N LYS A 29 -7.66 16.18 -22.40
CA LYS A 29 -7.02 14.89 -22.24
C LYS A 29 -7.60 14.19 -21.02
N ALA A 30 -7.89 12.90 -21.14
CA ALA A 30 -8.43 12.07 -20.05
C ALA A 30 -7.96 10.62 -20.19
N HIS A 31 -8.21 9.82 -19.16
CA HIS A 31 -8.05 8.37 -19.22
C HIS A 31 -9.39 7.71 -19.56
N ARG A 32 -9.44 6.89 -20.61
CA ARG A 32 -10.63 6.18 -21.08
C ARG A 32 -11.20 5.28 -19.99
N ALA A 33 -10.34 4.61 -19.22
CA ALA A 33 -10.76 3.80 -18.08
C ALA A 33 -11.56 4.61 -17.04
N VAL A 34 -11.17 5.86 -16.77
CA VAL A 34 -11.93 6.69 -15.83
C VAL A 34 -13.26 7.15 -16.41
N LEU A 35 -13.31 7.46 -17.72
CA LEU A 35 -14.56 7.75 -18.41
C LEU A 35 -15.49 6.54 -18.44
N LEU A 36 -14.98 5.33 -18.65
CA LEU A 36 -15.77 4.09 -18.57
C LEU A 36 -16.37 3.90 -17.17
N ALA A 37 -15.59 4.15 -16.12
CA ALA A 37 -16.03 3.99 -14.75
C ALA A 37 -17.12 4.99 -14.34
N ARG A 38 -17.07 6.25 -14.82
CA ARG A 38 -17.90 7.34 -14.28
C ARG A 38 -18.86 8.00 -15.28
N ALA A 39 -18.57 7.91 -16.57
CA ALA A 39 -19.37 8.50 -17.64
C ALA A 39 -19.39 7.62 -18.89
N PRO A 40 -19.81 6.34 -18.80
CA PRO A 40 -19.77 5.40 -19.92
C PRO A 40 -20.63 5.86 -21.11
N HIS A 41 -21.65 6.68 -20.86
CA HIS A 41 -22.49 7.29 -21.90
C HIS A 41 -21.70 8.18 -22.87
N LEU A 42 -20.60 8.80 -22.44
CA LEU A 42 -19.73 9.62 -23.33
C LEU A 42 -18.96 8.77 -24.35
N LEU A 43 -18.87 7.45 -24.12
CA LEU A 43 -18.15 6.50 -24.96
C LEU A 43 -19.09 5.67 -25.83
N GLN A 44 -20.41 5.83 -25.71
CA GLN A 44 -21.39 5.08 -26.51
C GLN A 44 -21.23 5.40 -27.99
N GLY A 45 -21.07 4.35 -28.81
CA GLY A 45 -20.87 4.47 -30.26
C GLY A 45 -19.43 4.76 -30.69
N THR A 46 -18.45 4.76 -29.76
CA THR A 46 -17.02 4.89 -30.07
C THR A 46 -16.31 3.54 -29.98
N GLU A 47 -15.43 3.23 -30.93
CA GLU A 47 -14.64 1.99 -30.87
C GLU A 47 -13.63 2.04 -29.70
N ALA A 48 -13.17 0.86 -29.26
CA ALA A 48 -12.22 0.71 -28.14
C ALA A 48 -10.94 1.53 -28.34
N ALA A 49 -10.47 1.61 -29.60
CA ALA A 49 -9.17 2.15 -29.95
C ALA A 49 -9.21 3.62 -30.43
N THR A 50 -10.37 4.30 -30.41
CA THR A 50 -10.45 5.69 -30.91
C THR A 50 -9.78 6.66 -29.93
N PRO A 51 -8.68 7.33 -30.33
CA PRO A 51 -7.94 8.23 -29.43
C PRO A 51 -8.60 9.61 -29.30
N VAL A 52 -9.55 9.94 -30.19
CA VAL A 52 -10.25 11.23 -30.19
C VAL A 52 -11.75 10.99 -30.22
N ILE A 53 -12.46 11.59 -29.26
CA ILE A 53 -13.92 11.49 -29.13
C ILE A 53 -14.50 12.89 -29.29
N HIS A 54 -15.35 13.06 -30.29
CA HIS A 54 -16.02 14.33 -30.56
C HIS A 54 -17.37 14.38 -29.84
N LEU A 55 -17.50 15.27 -28.86
CA LEU A 55 -18.73 15.50 -28.12
C LEU A 55 -19.55 16.60 -28.82
N GLN A 56 -20.78 16.29 -29.23
CA GLN A 56 -21.71 17.25 -29.81
C GLN A 56 -22.68 17.77 -28.73
N GLY A 57 -22.87 19.10 -28.67
CA GLY A 57 -23.90 19.72 -27.81
C GLY A 57 -23.50 20.01 -26.36
N THR A 58 -22.22 19.90 -25.98
CA THR A 58 -21.74 20.22 -24.63
C THR A 58 -21.11 21.61 -24.58
N GLU A 59 -21.43 22.44 -23.57
CA GLU A 59 -20.72 23.72 -23.37
C GLU A 59 -19.28 23.48 -22.85
N PRO A 60 -18.25 24.16 -23.39
CA PRO A 60 -16.87 23.86 -23.04
C PRO A 60 -16.49 24.13 -21.58
N ALA A 61 -17.10 25.14 -20.94
CA ALA A 61 -16.88 25.44 -19.53
C ALA A 61 -17.48 24.35 -18.62
N ALA A 62 -18.70 23.89 -18.94
CA ALA A 62 -19.39 22.84 -18.21
C ALA A 62 -18.67 21.49 -18.30
N LEU A 63 -17.97 21.19 -19.40
CA LEU A 63 -17.22 19.93 -19.55
C LEU A 63 -16.01 19.85 -18.61
N LYS A 64 -15.27 20.96 -18.44
CA LYS A 64 -14.11 20.98 -17.53
C LYS A 64 -14.56 20.77 -16.08
N ASP A 65 -15.63 21.46 -15.67
CA ASP A 65 -16.21 21.31 -14.35
C ASP A 65 -16.82 19.92 -14.15
N PHE A 66 -17.44 19.34 -15.19
CA PHE A 66 -17.99 17.98 -15.14
C PHE A 66 -16.93 16.89 -15.02
N ILE A 67 -15.80 17.02 -15.73
CA ILE A 67 -14.67 16.10 -15.56
C ILE A 67 -14.04 16.30 -14.18
N GLN A 68 -13.75 17.54 -13.77
CA GLN A 68 -13.25 17.81 -12.44
C GLN A 68 -14.19 17.19 -11.38
N TYR A 69 -15.51 17.36 -11.53
CA TYR A 69 -16.54 16.79 -10.66
C TYR A 69 -16.53 15.26 -10.69
N ILE A 70 -16.58 14.61 -11.84
CA ILE A 70 -16.50 13.14 -11.96
C ILE A 70 -15.26 12.58 -11.25
N MET A 71 -14.17 13.33 -11.33
CA MET A 71 -12.85 12.98 -10.84
C MET A 71 -12.64 13.32 -9.35
N THR A 72 -13.37 14.32 -8.81
CA THR A 72 -13.28 14.78 -7.40
C THR A 72 -14.51 14.50 -6.56
N PHE A 73 -15.59 13.94 -7.13
CA PHE A 73 -16.78 13.53 -6.37
C PHE A 73 -16.45 12.27 -5.56
N SER A 74 -15.64 12.48 -4.51
CA SER A 74 -15.78 11.78 -3.26
C SER A 74 -17.24 11.94 -2.87
N SER A 75 -17.93 10.84 -2.59
CA SER A 75 -19.14 10.89 -1.79
C SER A 75 -18.80 11.60 -0.48
N GLN A 76 -19.02 12.92 -0.44
CA GLN A 76 -18.96 13.70 0.79
C GLN A 76 -20.15 13.27 1.61
N HIS A 77 -19.99 12.21 2.41
CA HIS A 77 -20.67 12.04 3.69
C HIS A 77 -20.15 10.83 4.47
N TYR A 78 -18.83 10.63 4.56
CA TYR A 78 -18.23 9.89 5.68
C TYR A 78 -17.11 10.72 6.32
N MET A 79 -17.56 11.49 7.32
CA MET A 79 -16.85 12.04 8.47
C MET A 79 -15.78 13.11 8.24
N LEU A 80 -16.15 14.31 8.70
CA LEU A 80 -15.29 15.42 9.08
C LEU A 80 -14.08 14.94 9.90
N TRP A 81 -12.92 15.43 9.48
CA TRP A 81 -11.55 15.13 9.92
C TRP A 81 -11.21 15.57 11.35
N HIS A 82 -11.99 15.17 12.35
CA HIS A 82 -11.64 15.30 13.76
C HIS A 82 -11.85 14.00 14.51
N CYS A 83 -11.15 12.93 14.11
CA CYS A 83 -10.82 11.83 15.01
C CYS A 83 -9.92 10.78 14.36
N TYR A 84 -8.60 10.96 14.51
CA TYR A 84 -7.63 9.85 14.37
C TYR A 84 -7.80 8.77 15.47
N SER A 85 -8.81 8.89 16.34
CA SER A 85 -9.10 7.96 17.44
C SER A 85 -10.42 7.18 17.29
N PHE A 86 -11.37 7.62 16.44
CA PHE A 86 -12.72 7.03 16.37
C PHE A 86 -12.96 6.11 15.17
N CYS A 87 -12.19 6.23 14.07
CA CYS A 87 -12.33 5.32 12.91
C CYS A 87 -11.88 3.88 13.26
N LEU A 88 -10.99 3.73 14.25
CA LEU A 88 -10.49 2.46 14.78
C LEU A 88 -11.57 1.55 15.37
N ILE A 89 -12.72 2.08 15.80
CA ILE A 89 -13.77 1.27 16.45
C ILE A 89 -14.73 0.65 15.43
N SER A 90 -14.94 1.30 14.28
CA SER A 90 -15.91 0.82 13.28
C SER A 90 -15.36 -0.28 12.37
N VAL A 91 -14.04 -0.32 12.12
CA VAL A 91 -13.39 -1.34 11.29
C VAL A 91 -13.15 -2.64 12.07
N CYS A 92 -12.96 -2.57 13.40
CA CYS A 92 -12.67 -3.75 14.23
C CYS A 92 -13.88 -4.66 14.53
N LEU A 93 -15.12 -4.27 14.19
CA LEU A 93 -16.34 -4.99 14.59
C LEU A 93 -17.06 -5.77 13.48
N LEU A 94 -16.66 -5.61 12.22
CA LEU A 94 -17.24 -6.34 11.10
C LEU A 94 -16.11 -7.10 10.40
N GLY A 95 -16.03 -8.41 10.63
CA GLY A 95 -15.21 -9.29 9.82
C GLY A 95 -15.65 -9.13 8.36
N LEU A 96 -14.81 -8.47 7.57
CA LEU A 96 -15.09 -8.15 6.17
C LEU A 96 -14.28 -9.07 5.27
N GLU A 97 -15.01 -9.87 4.49
CA GLU A 97 -14.47 -10.72 3.42
C GLU A 97 -14.12 -9.93 2.14
N HIS A 98 -14.25 -8.59 2.15
CA HIS A 98 -14.07 -7.75 0.97
C HIS A 98 -13.16 -6.54 1.25
N LEU A 99 -12.20 -6.32 0.36
CA LEU A 99 -11.32 -5.15 0.37
C LEU A 99 -12.12 -3.90 -0.01
N GLU A 100 -12.30 -2.97 0.92
CA GLU A 100 -13.06 -1.73 0.69
C GLU A 100 -12.20 -0.67 -0.02
N PRO A 101 -12.72 -0.02 -1.08
CA PRO A 101 -12.05 1.10 -1.75
C PRO A 101 -11.95 2.34 -0.86
N ALA A 102 -10.84 3.08 -0.93
CA ALA A 102 -10.64 4.28 -0.11
C ALA A 102 -11.44 5.51 -0.59
N SER A 103 -12.12 5.45 -1.73
CA SER A 103 -12.89 6.57 -2.29
C SER A 103 -13.98 6.11 -3.26
N GLY A 104 -14.95 6.99 -3.56
CA GLY A 104 -15.97 6.72 -4.58
C GLY A 104 -15.40 6.42 -5.96
N LEU A 105 -14.41 7.21 -6.41
CA LEU A 105 -13.68 6.94 -7.65
C LEU A 105 -12.96 5.58 -7.61
N GLY A 106 -12.34 5.25 -6.47
CA GLY A 106 -11.71 3.94 -6.27
C GLY A 106 -12.72 2.79 -6.41
N ALA A 107 -13.92 2.94 -5.86
CA ALA A 107 -14.98 1.94 -5.99
C ALA A 107 -15.41 1.75 -7.46
N ASP A 108 -15.59 2.85 -8.19
CA ASP A 108 -15.97 2.79 -9.60
C ASP A 108 -14.87 2.15 -10.47
N LEU A 109 -13.60 2.45 -10.19
CA LEU A 109 -12.45 1.83 -10.87
C LEU A 109 -12.31 0.35 -10.49
N LEU A 110 -12.51 -0.02 -9.23
CA LEU A 110 -12.46 -1.41 -8.81
C LEU A 110 -13.58 -2.24 -9.47
N ALA A 111 -14.79 -1.67 -9.57
CA ALA A 111 -15.88 -2.31 -10.31
C ALA A 111 -15.56 -2.49 -11.79
N LEU A 112 -14.86 -1.52 -12.41
CA LEU A 112 -14.36 -1.65 -13.78
C LEU A 112 -13.36 -2.82 -13.92
N TYR A 113 -12.43 -2.95 -12.97
CA TYR A 113 -11.51 -4.10 -12.93
C TYR A 113 -12.24 -5.43 -12.84
N GLN A 114 -13.18 -5.58 -11.89
CA GLN A 114 -13.92 -6.81 -11.67
C GLN A 114 -14.77 -7.24 -12.88
N ARG A 115 -15.29 -6.27 -13.65
CA ARG A 115 -16.05 -6.53 -14.87
C ARG A 115 -15.16 -6.88 -16.08
N ALA A 116 -13.88 -6.54 -16.03
CA ALA A 116 -12.92 -6.65 -17.13
C ALA A 116 -13.38 -5.93 -18.42
N ASP A 117 -14.27 -4.94 -18.31
CA ASP A 117 -14.81 -4.25 -19.48
C ASP A 117 -13.72 -3.43 -20.16
N MET A 118 -13.48 -3.70 -21.45
CA MET A 118 -12.52 -2.96 -22.28
C MET A 118 -11.07 -3.04 -21.77
N SER A 119 -10.72 -4.12 -21.05
CA SER A 119 -9.33 -4.40 -20.70
C SER A 119 -8.47 -4.54 -21.96
N ASP A 120 -7.33 -3.85 -21.99
CA ASP A 120 -6.41 -3.79 -23.13
C ASP A 120 -5.09 -4.54 -22.88
N ILE A 121 -4.95 -5.16 -21.71
CA ILE A 121 -3.80 -6.00 -21.35
C ILE A 121 -4.21 -7.16 -20.43
N SER A 122 -3.53 -8.29 -20.59
CA SER A 122 -3.60 -9.44 -19.69
C SER A 122 -2.27 -9.65 -18.97
N ILE A 123 -2.31 -9.99 -17.70
CA ILE A 123 -1.13 -10.29 -16.87
C ILE A 123 -1.21 -11.74 -16.44
N GLN A 124 -0.27 -12.57 -16.88
CA GLN A 124 -0.11 -13.94 -16.42
C GLN A 124 0.78 -13.96 -15.17
N VAL A 125 0.27 -14.54 -14.09
CA VAL A 125 1.04 -14.82 -12.86
C VAL A 125 0.80 -16.27 -12.48
N ALA A 126 1.87 -17.07 -12.47
CA ALA A 126 1.78 -18.53 -12.35
C ALA A 126 0.76 -19.10 -13.35
N ASP A 127 -0.32 -19.71 -12.87
CA ASP A 127 -1.41 -20.32 -13.64
C ASP A 127 -2.64 -19.42 -13.83
N ARG A 128 -2.65 -18.21 -13.26
CA ARG A 128 -3.77 -17.26 -13.32
C ARG A 128 -3.50 -16.10 -14.28
N VAL A 129 -4.56 -15.65 -14.96
CA VAL A 129 -4.56 -14.50 -15.87
C VAL A 129 -5.45 -13.41 -15.30
N PHE A 130 -4.93 -12.18 -15.30
CA PHE A 130 -5.64 -10.99 -14.83
C PHE A 130 -5.82 -10.00 -15.98
N SER A 131 -7.07 -9.68 -16.32
CA SER A 131 -7.41 -8.65 -17.31
C SER A 131 -7.35 -7.26 -16.66
N ALA A 132 -6.63 -6.32 -17.28
CA ALA A 132 -6.38 -5.00 -16.71
C ALA A 132 -6.34 -3.90 -17.79
N HIS A 133 -6.15 -2.66 -17.33
CA HIS A 133 -6.10 -1.46 -18.16
C HIS A 133 -4.70 -0.85 -18.08
N ARG A 134 -4.00 -0.76 -19.20
CA ARG A 134 -2.63 -0.21 -19.30
C ARG A 134 -2.54 1.19 -18.69
N ALA A 135 -3.52 2.04 -19.01
CA ALA A 135 -3.61 3.40 -18.49
C ALA A 135 -3.57 3.44 -16.95
N ILE A 136 -4.28 2.53 -16.27
CA ILE A 136 -4.29 2.46 -14.81
C ILE A 136 -2.97 1.88 -14.31
N LEU A 137 -2.48 0.78 -14.87
CA LEU A 137 -1.21 0.18 -14.43
C LEU A 137 -0.05 1.19 -14.51
N CYS A 138 0.10 1.88 -15.64
CA CYS A 138 1.17 2.87 -15.86
C CYS A 138 1.04 4.09 -14.95
N ALA A 139 -0.19 4.57 -14.70
CA ALA A 139 -0.41 5.71 -13.81
C ALA A 139 -0.13 5.38 -12.33
N ARG A 140 -0.20 4.09 -11.95
CA ARG A 140 -0.14 3.63 -10.56
C ARG A 140 1.18 2.95 -10.20
N SER A 141 1.97 2.53 -11.20
CA SER A 141 3.22 1.81 -11.01
C SER A 141 4.26 2.27 -12.02
N GLU A 142 5.40 2.76 -11.54
CA GLU A 142 6.52 3.12 -12.39
C GLU A 142 7.12 1.91 -13.11
N TYR A 143 7.02 0.72 -12.51
CA TYR A 143 7.41 -0.54 -13.12
C TYR A 143 6.60 -0.81 -14.39
N PHE A 144 5.26 -0.78 -14.28
CA PHE A 144 4.40 -0.98 -15.45
C PHE A 144 4.55 0.14 -16.47
N ARG A 145 4.73 1.38 -16.04
CA ARG A 145 5.03 2.50 -16.94
C ARG A 145 6.29 2.24 -17.76
N ALA A 146 7.38 1.83 -17.12
CA ALA A 146 8.64 1.52 -17.81
C ALA A 146 8.48 0.36 -18.79
N MET A 147 7.72 -0.68 -18.40
CA MET A 147 7.47 -1.87 -19.22
C MET A 147 6.56 -1.58 -20.43
N LEU A 148 5.48 -0.81 -20.24
CA LEU A 148 4.37 -0.71 -21.19
C LEU A 148 4.36 0.57 -22.04
N CYS A 149 5.04 1.65 -21.62
CA CYS A 149 5.09 2.92 -22.36
C CYS A 149 6.37 3.08 -23.21
N GLY A 150 7.26 2.09 -23.24
CA GLY A 150 8.50 2.14 -24.03
C GLY A 150 8.39 1.53 -25.43
N SER A 151 9.51 1.46 -26.15
CA SER A 151 9.64 0.77 -27.45
C SER A 151 10.11 -0.69 -27.31
N TRP A 152 9.77 -1.32 -26.18
CA TRP A 152 10.12 -2.71 -25.87
C TRP A 152 9.08 -3.68 -26.43
N MET A 153 9.40 -4.97 -26.57
CA MET A 153 8.46 -5.94 -27.16
C MET A 153 7.16 -6.02 -26.34
N GLU A 154 7.28 -5.90 -25.02
CA GLU A 154 6.19 -5.91 -24.05
C GLU A 154 5.19 -4.76 -24.26
N SER A 155 5.62 -3.63 -24.82
CA SER A 155 4.71 -2.54 -25.12
C SER A 155 3.75 -2.86 -26.26
N LEU A 156 4.12 -3.77 -27.17
CA LEU A 156 3.28 -4.26 -28.25
C LEU A 156 2.49 -5.53 -27.86
N CYS A 157 2.86 -6.18 -26.76
CA CYS A 157 2.20 -7.38 -26.27
C CYS A 157 0.87 -7.03 -25.57
N GLN A 158 -0.18 -7.79 -25.91
CA GLN A 158 -1.46 -7.77 -25.21
C GLN A 158 -1.47 -8.67 -23.95
N CYS A 159 -0.44 -9.48 -23.77
CA CYS A 159 -0.27 -10.35 -22.61
C CYS A 159 1.19 -10.28 -22.12
N ILE A 160 1.37 -10.03 -20.82
CA ILE A 160 2.68 -10.02 -20.15
C ILE A 160 2.70 -11.11 -19.08
N THR A 161 3.89 -11.66 -18.79
CA THR A 161 4.06 -12.65 -17.71
C THR A 161 4.92 -12.05 -16.62
N LEU A 162 4.42 -12.08 -15.38
CA LEU A 162 5.19 -11.68 -14.20
C LEU A 162 5.64 -12.92 -13.41
N GLN A 163 6.90 -12.89 -13.00
CA GLN A 163 7.55 -13.94 -12.21
C GLN A 163 7.96 -13.36 -10.85
N GLY A 164 8.05 -14.20 -9.83
CA GLY A 164 8.51 -13.78 -8.50
C GLY A 164 7.43 -13.26 -7.56
N LEU A 165 6.15 -13.27 -7.96
CA LEU A 165 5.01 -13.07 -7.07
C LEU A 165 3.92 -14.12 -7.32
N GLY A 166 3.10 -14.39 -6.31
CA GLY A 166 1.97 -15.31 -6.42
C GLY A 166 0.69 -14.62 -6.89
N PRO A 167 -0.32 -15.40 -7.30
CA PRO A 167 -1.56 -14.83 -7.82
C PRO A 167 -2.40 -14.13 -6.75
N ASP A 168 -2.26 -14.52 -5.47
CA ASP A 168 -3.00 -13.89 -4.37
C ASP A 168 -2.40 -12.51 -4.04
N GLU A 169 -1.07 -12.39 -4.07
CA GLU A 169 -0.42 -11.08 -4.00
C GLU A 169 -0.86 -10.22 -5.19
N MET A 170 -0.81 -10.74 -6.43
CA MET A 170 -1.21 -9.97 -7.61
C MET A 170 -2.62 -9.40 -7.48
N GLU A 171 -3.56 -10.18 -6.97
CA GLU A 171 -4.94 -9.74 -6.76
C GLU A 171 -5.01 -8.56 -5.77
N ILE A 172 -4.26 -8.61 -4.67
CA ILE A 172 -4.16 -7.52 -3.69
C ILE A 172 -3.54 -6.27 -4.32
N LEU A 173 -2.47 -6.44 -5.11
CA LEU A 173 -1.81 -5.33 -5.80
C LEU A 173 -2.77 -4.65 -6.81
N LEU A 174 -3.56 -5.42 -7.56
CA LEU A 174 -4.57 -4.87 -8.48
C LEU A 174 -5.71 -4.18 -7.74
N HIS A 175 -6.22 -4.77 -6.67
CA HIS A 175 -7.21 -4.12 -5.80
C HIS A 175 -6.70 -2.77 -5.28
N PHE A 176 -5.41 -2.72 -4.90
CA PHE A 176 -4.78 -1.49 -4.48
C PHE A 176 -4.64 -0.45 -5.61
N MET A 177 -4.23 -0.87 -6.81
CA MET A 177 -4.06 0.03 -7.95
C MET A 177 -5.36 0.70 -8.37
N TYR A 178 -6.46 -0.05 -8.37
CA TYR A 178 -7.78 0.43 -8.81
C TYR A 178 -8.59 1.09 -7.68
N GLY A 179 -8.66 0.44 -6.52
CA GLY A 179 -9.55 0.84 -5.44
C GLY A 179 -8.90 1.65 -4.33
N ALA A 180 -7.57 1.55 -4.18
CA ALA A 180 -6.83 1.92 -2.98
C ALA A 180 -7.40 1.21 -1.74
N ILE A 181 -6.78 0.10 -1.34
CA ILE A 181 -7.21 -0.66 -0.16
C ILE A 181 -6.63 -0.07 1.13
N VAL A 182 -7.33 -0.27 2.25
CA VAL A 182 -6.92 0.22 3.57
C VAL A 182 -6.59 -0.88 4.56
N ASP A 183 -6.78 -2.15 4.18
CA ASP A 183 -6.51 -3.33 4.99
C ASP A 183 -6.20 -4.52 4.08
N PHE A 184 -5.84 -5.67 4.65
CA PHE A 184 -5.64 -6.92 3.91
C PHE A 184 -6.71 -7.96 4.23
N PRO A 185 -6.98 -8.89 3.29
CA PRO A 185 -7.83 -10.04 3.58
C PRO A 185 -7.31 -10.86 4.76
N PRO A 186 -8.19 -11.55 5.51
CA PRO A 186 -7.76 -12.45 6.57
C PRO A 186 -6.84 -13.56 6.03
N GLY A 187 -5.75 -13.84 6.76
CA GLY A 187 -4.80 -14.90 6.39
C GLY A 187 -3.77 -14.47 5.32
N THR A 188 -3.81 -13.22 4.85
CA THR A 188 -2.81 -12.70 3.92
C THR A 188 -1.40 -12.74 4.49
N ASN A 189 -0.44 -13.20 3.68
CA ASN A 189 0.98 -13.10 3.99
C ASN A 189 1.47 -11.68 3.67
N VAL A 190 1.33 -10.77 4.65
CA VAL A 190 1.70 -9.35 4.50
C VAL A 190 3.15 -9.17 4.05
N SER A 191 4.06 -10.05 4.47
CA SER A 191 5.46 -10.01 4.05
C SER A 191 5.64 -10.20 2.54
N GLN A 192 4.92 -11.16 1.93
CA GLN A 192 4.97 -11.38 0.48
C GLN A 192 4.35 -10.21 -0.29
N VAL A 193 3.26 -9.64 0.23
CA VAL A 193 2.64 -8.44 -0.35
C VAL A 193 3.60 -7.25 -0.34
N VAL A 194 4.35 -7.04 0.75
CA VAL A 194 5.35 -5.96 0.83
C VAL A 194 6.47 -6.15 -0.20
N LEU A 195 6.97 -7.38 -0.37
CA LEU A 195 8.00 -7.68 -1.37
C LEU A 195 7.49 -7.46 -2.80
N ALA A 196 6.26 -7.89 -3.10
CA ALA A 196 5.62 -7.66 -4.39
C ALA A 196 5.34 -6.16 -4.62
N ALA A 197 4.92 -5.44 -3.58
CA ALA A 197 4.71 -4.00 -3.64
C ALA A 197 6.01 -3.26 -3.95
N ASP A 198 7.12 -3.65 -3.34
CA ASP A 198 8.45 -3.09 -3.62
C ASP A 198 8.87 -3.35 -5.06
N MET A 199 8.69 -4.59 -5.55
CA MET A 199 8.94 -4.97 -6.95
C MET A 199 8.18 -4.08 -7.96
N LEU A 200 6.91 -3.75 -7.67
CA LEU A 200 6.08 -2.93 -8.55
C LEU A 200 6.12 -1.42 -8.21
N GLY A 201 6.93 -1.00 -7.25
CA GLY A 201 7.07 0.40 -6.83
C GLY A 201 5.82 1.01 -6.19
N LEU A 202 5.06 0.21 -5.43
CA LEU A 202 3.82 0.60 -4.77
C LEU A 202 4.05 1.04 -3.32
N GLU A 203 4.73 2.17 -3.13
CA GLU A 203 5.06 2.68 -1.79
C GLU A 203 3.84 2.86 -0.87
N GLY A 204 2.72 3.31 -1.43
CA GLY A 204 1.49 3.45 -0.64
C GLY A 204 0.93 2.11 -0.10
N LEU A 205 1.28 0.96 -0.71
CA LEU A 205 0.83 -0.35 -0.24
C LEU A 205 1.73 -0.85 0.90
N LYS A 206 3.03 -0.50 0.85
CA LYS A 206 3.98 -0.72 1.95
C LYS A 206 3.57 0.07 3.19
N ASP A 207 3.12 1.30 2.98
CA ASP A 207 2.47 2.19 3.93
C ASP A 207 1.23 1.55 4.61
N VAL A 208 0.34 0.91 3.84
CA VAL A 208 -0.81 0.16 4.39
C VAL A 208 -0.33 -1.05 5.19
N ALA A 209 0.68 -1.77 4.69
CA ALA A 209 1.25 -2.91 5.41
C ALA A 209 1.90 -2.53 6.73
N GLU A 210 2.62 -1.42 6.78
CA GLU A 210 3.17 -0.87 8.02
C GLU A 210 2.05 -0.57 9.03
N MET A 211 0.94 0.04 8.59
CA MET A 211 -0.21 0.31 9.45
C MET A 211 -0.84 -0.98 9.99
N VAL A 212 -1.06 -1.98 9.14
CA VAL A 212 -1.62 -3.29 9.52
C VAL A 212 -0.70 -4.02 10.51
N LEU A 213 0.61 -4.09 10.23
CA LEU A 213 1.57 -4.73 11.14
C LEU A 213 1.66 -3.99 12.47
N THR A 214 1.61 -2.66 12.47
CA THR A 214 1.58 -1.84 13.69
C THR A 214 0.34 -2.13 14.53
N ARG A 215 -0.82 -2.29 13.89
CA ARG A 215 -2.09 -2.63 14.55
C ARG A 215 -2.03 -4.04 15.14
N ASP A 216 -1.67 -5.03 14.32
CA ASP A 216 -1.86 -6.44 14.63
C ASP A 216 -0.78 -6.99 15.57
N TYR A 217 0.48 -6.58 15.37
CA TYR A 217 1.59 -7.02 16.22
C TYR A 217 1.91 -6.03 17.33
N CYS A 218 1.98 -4.73 17.02
CA CYS A 218 2.48 -3.75 17.97
C CYS A 218 1.39 -3.11 18.82
N ARG A 219 0.11 -3.23 18.44
CA ARG A 219 -1.04 -2.56 19.08
C ARG A 219 -0.80 -1.06 19.31
N PHE A 220 -0.11 -0.42 18.37
CA PHE A 220 0.33 0.98 18.46
C PHE A 220 1.27 1.29 19.63
N PHE A 221 2.15 0.35 19.99
CA PHE A 221 3.22 0.54 20.98
C PHE A 221 2.72 1.01 22.36
N PRO A 222 1.83 0.24 23.02
CA PRO A 222 1.33 0.60 24.35
C PRO A 222 2.43 0.43 25.41
N LYS A 223 2.14 0.83 26.66
CA LYS A 223 2.96 0.38 27.79
C LYS A 223 2.96 -1.16 27.86
N PRO A 224 4.03 -1.80 28.35
CA PRO A 224 4.13 -3.26 28.32
C PRO A 224 3.06 -3.92 29.18
N VAL A 225 2.16 -4.64 28.50
CA VAL A 225 1.14 -5.54 29.04
C VAL A 225 1.42 -6.95 28.50
N ASP A 226 0.90 -7.98 29.17
CA ASP A 226 1.24 -9.36 28.84
C ASP A 226 0.97 -9.71 27.37
N GLY A 227 1.96 -10.35 26.74
CA GLY A 227 1.91 -10.81 25.35
C GLY A 227 2.36 -9.81 24.30
N VAL A 228 2.38 -8.49 24.59
CA VAL A 228 2.77 -7.46 23.60
C VAL A 228 4.27 -7.49 23.29
N GLN A 229 5.11 -7.83 24.27
CA GLN A 229 6.56 -7.97 24.09
C GLN A 229 6.86 -9.00 23.00
N ARG A 230 6.21 -10.16 23.10
CA ARG A 230 6.36 -11.26 22.14
C ARG A 230 6.01 -10.81 20.73
N SER A 231 4.85 -10.18 20.55
CA SER A 231 4.38 -9.78 19.22
C SER A 231 5.22 -8.64 18.63
N ILE A 232 5.71 -7.70 19.44
CA ILE A 232 6.64 -6.65 18.97
C ILE A 232 7.98 -7.26 18.54
N LEU A 233 8.51 -8.26 19.25
CA LEU A 233 9.74 -8.95 18.86
C LEU A 233 9.57 -9.74 17.55
N GLU A 234 8.41 -10.36 17.35
CA GLU A 234 8.04 -11.01 16.08
C GLU A 234 7.96 -9.96 14.95
N CYS A 235 7.31 -8.81 15.19
CA CYS A 235 7.23 -7.71 14.23
C CYS A 235 8.60 -7.12 13.88
N LEU A 236 9.48 -6.97 14.86
CA LEU A 236 10.85 -6.50 14.68
C LEU A 236 11.61 -7.39 13.68
N ALA A 237 11.51 -8.71 13.83
CA ALA A 237 12.15 -9.65 12.91
C ALA A 237 11.54 -9.57 11.50
N ILE A 238 10.21 -9.51 11.41
CA ILE A 238 9.49 -9.42 10.13
C ILE A 238 9.88 -8.13 9.38
N THR A 239 9.78 -6.97 10.04
CA THR A 239 10.01 -5.65 9.45
C THR A 239 11.45 -5.45 9.00
N HIS A 240 12.43 -6.01 9.73
CA HIS A 240 13.80 -6.09 9.25
C HIS A 240 13.91 -6.90 7.95
N SER A 241 13.30 -8.10 7.91
CA SER A 241 13.41 -9.00 6.76
C SER A 241 12.78 -8.46 5.47
N ILE A 242 11.71 -7.66 5.58
CA ILE A 242 10.98 -7.09 4.44
C ILE A 242 11.34 -5.62 4.16
N GLY A 243 12.27 -5.04 4.92
CA GLY A 243 12.77 -3.68 4.66
C GLY A 243 11.83 -2.53 5.07
N LEU A 244 10.86 -2.74 5.96
CA LEU A 244 10.02 -1.67 6.52
C LEU A 244 10.77 -0.96 7.65
N GLN A 245 11.66 -0.04 7.27
CA GLN A 245 12.63 0.56 8.19
C GLN A 245 12.01 1.44 9.29
N ASP A 246 10.95 2.19 8.99
CA ASP A 246 10.33 3.09 9.97
C ASP A 246 9.64 2.30 11.11
N LEU A 247 8.90 1.26 10.76
CA LEU A 247 8.33 0.34 11.73
C LEU A 247 9.39 -0.48 12.47
N TYR A 248 10.42 -0.95 11.78
CA TYR A 248 11.57 -1.62 12.40
C TYR A 248 12.21 -0.75 13.49
N CYS A 249 12.54 0.50 13.14
CA CYS A 249 13.11 1.46 14.09
C CYS A 249 12.18 1.72 15.28
N SER A 250 10.87 1.76 15.05
CA SER A 250 9.87 1.92 16.10
C SER A 250 9.82 0.71 17.04
N CYS A 251 9.93 -0.50 16.51
CA CYS A 251 10.04 -1.73 17.31
C CYS A 251 11.32 -1.74 18.15
N VAL A 252 12.48 -1.45 17.54
CA VAL A 252 13.78 -1.38 18.24
C VAL A 252 13.72 -0.36 19.39
N ARG A 253 13.14 0.82 19.14
CA ARG A 253 12.98 1.87 20.16
C ARG A 253 12.13 1.39 21.33
N TRP A 254 10.98 0.78 21.05
CA TRP A 254 10.09 0.27 22.10
C TRP A 254 10.75 -0.85 22.92
N VAL A 255 11.44 -1.78 22.27
CA VAL A 255 12.20 -2.85 22.94
C VAL A 255 13.28 -2.26 23.84
N ALA A 256 13.98 -1.21 23.39
CA ALA A 256 14.99 -0.54 24.21
C ALA A 256 14.39 0.18 25.44
N GLU A 257 13.25 0.85 25.29
CA GLU A 257 12.53 1.52 26.38
C GLU A 257 11.99 0.54 27.43
N HIS A 258 11.73 -0.72 27.03
CA HIS A 258 11.12 -1.75 27.87
C HIS A 258 11.96 -3.02 27.98
N PHE A 259 13.28 -2.89 27.85
CA PHE A 259 14.21 -4.00 27.71
C PHE A 259 14.11 -5.02 28.84
N VAL A 260 13.96 -4.58 30.10
CA VAL A 260 13.87 -5.47 31.28
C VAL A 260 12.71 -6.47 31.18
N LYS A 261 11.65 -6.14 30.44
CA LYS A 261 10.54 -7.07 30.18
C LYS A 261 10.73 -7.89 28.90
N CYS A 262 11.50 -7.38 27.94
CA CYS A 262 11.69 -8.03 26.64
C CYS A 262 12.82 -9.07 26.66
N TRP A 263 13.92 -8.81 27.38
CA TRP A 263 15.11 -9.68 27.36
C TRP A 263 14.84 -11.09 27.92
N SER A 264 13.88 -11.23 28.84
CA SER A 264 13.46 -12.50 29.42
C SER A 264 12.54 -13.31 28.51
N GLU A 265 12.06 -12.73 27.41
CA GLU A 265 11.21 -13.44 26.45
C GLU A 265 12.05 -14.39 25.60
N ARG A 266 11.56 -15.62 25.42
CA ARG A 266 12.19 -16.60 24.52
C ARG A 266 12.37 -16.05 23.10
N ASN A 267 11.42 -15.23 22.64
CA ASN A 267 11.48 -14.60 21.33
C ASN A 267 12.69 -13.67 21.16
N PHE A 268 13.14 -12.99 22.23
CA PHE A 268 14.32 -12.13 22.17
C PHE A 268 15.59 -12.96 21.95
N ALA A 269 15.72 -14.08 22.67
CA ALA A 269 16.85 -14.99 22.51
C ALA A 269 16.92 -15.65 21.12
N LEU A 270 15.78 -15.79 20.45
CA LEU A 270 15.67 -16.34 19.10
C LEU A 270 15.91 -15.31 17.98
N LEU A 271 16.01 -14.02 18.32
CA LEU A 271 16.34 -13.00 17.32
C LEU A 271 17.74 -13.22 16.74
N PRO A 272 17.97 -12.91 15.45
CA PRO A 272 19.31 -12.86 14.88
C PRO A 272 20.26 -11.96 15.71
N PRO A 273 21.55 -12.30 15.83
CA PRO A 273 22.50 -11.54 16.65
C PRO A 273 22.64 -10.07 16.26
N GLU A 274 22.41 -9.75 14.98
CA GLU A 274 22.37 -8.38 14.46
C GLU A 274 21.22 -7.57 15.08
N LEU A 275 20.03 -8.13 15.19
CA LEU A 275 18.85 -7.45 15.74
C LEU A 275 18.97 -7.28 17.26
N GLN A 276 19.53 -8.28 17.94
CA GLN A 276 19.87 -8.16 19.36
C GLN A 276 20.84 -6.99 19.59
N ARG A 277 21.87 -6.88 18.74
CA ARG A 277 22.87 -5.80 18.81
C ARG A 277 22.24 -4.43 18.57
N ASP A 278 21.33 -4.30 17.62
CA ASP A 278 20.64 -3.04 17.34
C ASP A 278 19.80 -2.56 18.54
N CYS A 279 19.12 -3.49 19.22
CA CYS A 279 18.40 -3.20 20.46
C CYS A 279 19.35 -2.71 21.56
N LEU A 280 20.46 -3.43 21.79
CA LEU A 280 21.45 -3.10 22.82
C LEU A 280 22.17 -1.76 22.55
N ASN A 281 22.50 -1.48 21.29
CA ASN A 281 23.07 -0.21 20.86
C ASN A 281 22.11 0.95 21.14
N THR A 282 20.82 0.74 20.90
CA THR A 282 19.77 1.75 21.18
C THR A 282 19.62 2.00 22.67
N ILE A 283 19.68 0.96 23.51
CA ILE A 283 19.70 1.10 24.98
C ILE A 283 20.90 1.93 25.42
N THR A 284 22.08 1.61 24.90
CA THR A 284 23.33 2.32 25.23
C THR A 284 23.23 3.81 24.89
N LYS A 285 22.69 4.15 23.72
CA LYS A 285 22.43 5.54 23.32
C LYS A 285 21.46 6.25 24.28
N ASN A 286 20.39 5.59 24.70
CA ASN A 286 19.40 6.16 25.60
C ASN A 286 19.92 6.37 27.04
N MET A 287 20.83 5.49 27.49
CA MET A 287 21.44 5.53 28.83
C MET A 287 22.41 6.70 29.04
N VAL A 288 22.97 7.28 27.97
CA VAL A 288 23.83 8.47 28.07
C VAL A 288 23.01 9.73 28.44
N CYS A 289 21.68 9.69 28.29
CA CYS A 289 20.79 10.83 28.53
C CYS A 289 20.02 10.77 29.85
N ASN A 290 20.03 9.65 30.59
CA ASN A 290 19.36 9.52 31.89
C ASN A 290 20.18 8.64 32.84
N THR A 291 20.60 9.20 33.97
CA THR A 291 21.19 8.45 35.08
C THR A 291 20.18 7.44 35.66
N GLN A 292 20.49 6.13 35.67
CA GLN A 292 20.75 5.36 36.91
C GLN A 292 20.90 3.82 36.70
N THR A 293 22.14 3.36 36.96
CA THR A 293 22.59 2.21 37.78
C THR A 293 22.05 0.78 37.62
N HIS A 294 20.84 0.51 37.12
CA HIS A 294 20.32 -0.87 37.09
C HIS A 294 20.70 -1.66 35.82
N ILE A 295 20.78 -1.01 34.66
CA ILE A 295 21.14 -1.69 33.39
C ILE A 295 22.67 -1.90 33.30
N CYS A 296 23.47 -1.04 33.95
CA CYS A 296 24.91 -1.23 34.06
C CYS A 296 25.29 -2.54 34.77
N PHE A 297 24.46 -3.06 35.69
CA PHE A 297 24.75 -4.34 36.35
C PHE A 297 24.63 -5.56 35.41
N LEU A 298 23.77 -5.48 34.39
CA LEU A 298 23.60 -6.56 33.40
C LEU A 298 24.64 -6.47 32.27
N LEU A 299 25.03 -5.26 31.86
CA LEU A 299 26.02 -5.06 30.79
C LEU A 299 27.48 -5.12 31.29
N TRP A 300 27.77 -4.79 32.56
CA TRP A 300 29.14 -4.71 33.09
C TRP A 300 29.67 -6.05 33.61
N TRP A 301 28.88 -7.11 33.68
CA TRP A 301 29.45 -8.40 34.11
C TRP A 301 30.22 -9.17 33.04
N GLY A 302 30.51 -8.59 31.87
CA GLY A 302 31.59 -9.09 30.98
C GLY A 302 31.66 -10.60 30.80
N LEU A 303 30.51 -11.29 30.81
CA LEU A 303 30.47 -12.73 30.65
C LEU A 303 30.48 -12.99 29.15
N PRO A 304 31.37 -13.85 28.63
CA PRO A 304 31.26 -14.32 27.26
C PRO A 304 29.86 -14.91 27.06
N PHE A 305 29.28 -14.64 25.89
CA PHE A 305 27.90 -14.98 25.52
C PHE A 305 27.49 -16.45 25.82
N ASP A 306 28.47 -17.35 25.99
CA ASP A 306 28.26 -18.76 26.33
C ASP A 306 27.75 -19.02 27.76
N PHE A 307 27.84 -18.06 28.69
CA PHE A 307 27.45 -18.28 30.10
C PHE A 307 26.04 -17.81 30.47
N VAL A 308 25.36 -17.04 29.61
CA VAL A 308 23.99 -16.56 29.92
C VAL A 308 22.94 -17.67 29.80
N PHE A 309 23.26 -18.79 29.14
CA PHE A 309 22.41 -19.98 29.05
C PHE A 309 22.39 -20.88 30.30
N ILE A 310 23.18 -20.59 31.34
CA ILE A 310 23.33 -21.48 32.51
C ILE A 310 22.52 -20.99 33.74
N LEU A 311 21.85 -19.84 33.67
CA LEU A 311 21.10 -19.27 34.81
C LEU A 311 19.63 -18.93 34.51
N ILE A 312 19.01 -19.66 33.58
CA ILE A 312 17.56 -19.84 33.42
C ILE A 312 17.30 -21.33 33.23
#